data_AF-A0A0Q4WUK4-F1
#
_entry.id   AF-A0A0Q4WUK4-F1
#
_cell.length_a   1.000
_cell.length_b   1.000
_cell.length_c   1.000
_cell.angle_alpha   90.00
_cell.angle_beta   90.00
_cell.angle_gamma   90.00
#
_symmetry.space_group_name_H-M   'P 1'
#
loop_
_entity.id
_entity.type
_entity.pdbx_description
1 polymer ?
#
loop_
_entity_poly.entity_id
_entity_poly.type
_entity_poly.pdbx_seq_one_letter_code
_entity_poly.pdbx_strand_id
1 'polypeptide(L)'
;MAFQPGQSGNPGGRPKASARVRDAARVHTEAALAVLVEIALEGESEAARVAAANSILDRGYGKATQPVDGDGDGGEIPVGLTVQFIRPTPLPDGD
;
A
#
# COMPACT_ATOMS: atom_id res chain seq x y z
N MET A 1 -5.47 -17.21 23.40
CA MET A 1 -4.45 -16.20 23.79
C MET A 1 -4.72 -14.96 22.97
N ALA A 2 -4.84 -13.80 23.62
CA ALA A 2 -5.12 -12.52 22.95
C ALA A 2 -3.82 -11.78 22.61
N PHE A 3 -3.86 -10.93 21.58
CA PHE A 3 -2.76 -10.05 21.19
C PHE A 3 -2.45 -9.03 22.31
N GLN A 4 -1.18 -8.84 22.66
CA GLN A 4 -0.78 -7.90 23.70
C GLN A 4 -0.56 -6.48 23.13
N PRO A 5 -1.16 -5.43 23.72
CA PRO A 5 -0.90 -4.05 23.31
C PRO A 5 0.60 -3.72 23.35
N GLY A 6 1.13 -3.16 22.28
CA GLY A 6 2.55 -2.79 22.16
C GLY A 6 3.50 -3.91 21.73
N GLN A 7 3.01 -5.15 21.57
CA GLN A 7 3.83 -6.27 21.07
C GLN A 7 3.32 -6.74 19.71
N SER A 8 4.19 -6.66 18.69
CA SER A 8 3.86 -7.22 17.36
C SER A 8 3.61 -8.72 17.47
N GLY A 9 2.50 -9.18 16.89
CA GLY A 9 2.16 -10.61 16.78
C GLY A 9 3.10 -11.37 15.84
N ASN A 10 3.92 -10.64 15.08
CA ASN A 10 5.06 -11.17 14.35
C ASN A 10 6.32 -10.33 14.67
N PRO A 11 6.99 -10.60 15.80
CA PRO A 11 8.19 -9.85 16.20
C PRO A 11 9.34 -9.98 15.19
N GLY A 12 9.41 -11.12 14.48
CA GLY A 12 10.43 -11.40 13.47
C GLY A 12 10.17 -10.78 12.10
N GLY A 13 9.03 -10.10 11.93
CA GLY A 13 8.64 -9.48 10.67
C GLY A 13 8.43 -10.50 9.53
N ARG A 14 8.36 -10.00 8.29
CA ARG A 14 8.08 -10.85 7.13
C ARG A 14 9.22 -11.85 6.87
N PRO A 15 8.94 -13.16 6.73
CA PRO A 15 9.98 -14.17 6.49
C PRO A 15 10.80 -13.91 5.22
N LYS A 16 12.13 -14.07 5.33
CA LYS A 16 13.11 -13.88 4.23
C LYS A 16 12.88 -14.79 3.02
N ALA A 17 12.29 -15.96 3.19
CA ALA A 17 11.94 -16.87 2.07
C ALA A 17 11.08 -16.17 1.01
N SER A 18 10.25 -15.19 1.42
CA SER A 18 9.42 -14.41 0.50
C SER A 18 10.22 -13.45 -0.41
N ALA A 19 11.48 -13.14 -0.07
CA ALA A 19 12.34 -12.30 -0.91
C ALA A 19 12.83 -13.06 -2.15
N ARG A 20 13.27 -14.33 -1.99
CA ARG A 20 13.75 -15.14 -3.11
C ARG A 20 12.69 -15.38 -4.17
N VAL A 21 11.46 -15.69 -3.74
CA VAL A 21 10.32 -15.88 -4.66
C VAL A 21 9.97 -14.58 -5.37
N ARG A 22 10.02 -13.44 -4.67
CA ARG A 22 9.77 -12.12 -5.27
C ARG A 22 10.81 -11.80 -6.34
N ASP A 23 12.08 -12.05 -6.06
CA ASP A 23 13.16 -11.75 -7.00
C ASP A 23 13.10 -12.66 -8.21
N ALA A 24 12.81 -13.96 -8.04
CA ALA A 24 12.55 -14.87 -9.14
C ALA A 24 11.36 -14.40 -10.01
N ALA A 25 10.25 -13.98 -9.38
CA ALA A 25 9.08 -13.49 -10.10
C ALA A 25 9.35 -12.20 -10.90
N ARG A 26 10.19 -11.29 -10.37
CA ARG A 26 10.57 -10.04 -11.05
C ARG A 26 11.28 -10.27 -12.38
N VAL A 27 12.05 -11.34 -12.51
CA VAL A 27 12.73 -11.69 -13.77
C VAL A 27 11.73 -11.98 -14.90
N HIS A 28 10.52 -12.42 -14.58
CA HIS A 28 9.49 -12.75 -15.56
C HIS A 28 8.60 -11.56 -15.96
N THR A 29 8.90 -10.35 -15.49
CA THR A 29 8.03 -9.17 -15.69
C THR A 29 7.74 -8.90 -17.17
N GLU A 30 8.76 -8.93 -18.03
CA GLU A 30 8.60 -8.68 -19.48
C GLU A 30 7.72 -9.74 -20.15
N ALA A 31 7.95 -11.02 -19.84
CA ALA A 31 7.17 -12.13 -20.38
C ALA A 31 5.70 -12.05 -19.90
N ALA A 32 5.47 -11.73 -18.63
CA ALA A 32 4.13 -11.54 -18.10
C ALA A 32 3.42 -10.34 -18.74
N LEU A 33 4.15 -9.25 -19.03
CA LEU A 33 3.60 -8.08 -19.72
C LEU A 33 3.20 -8.44 -21.16
N ALA A 34 4.01 -9.20 -21.88
CA ALA A 34 3.67 -9.66 -23.23
C ALA A 34 2.36 -10.48 -23.25
N VAL A 35 2.19 -11.39 -22.28
CA VAL A 35 0.95 -12.17 -22.13
C VAL A 35 -0.25 -11.27 -21.82
N LEU A 36 -0.09 -10.25 -20.97
CA LEU A 36 -1.18 -9.30 -20.71
C LEU A 36 -1.57 -8.51 -21.97
N VAL A 37 -0.60 -8.13 -22.81
CA VAL A 37 -0.87 -7.44 -24.07
C VAL A 37 -1.62 -8.37 -25.04
N GLU A 38 -1.20 -9.62 -25.16
CA GLU A 38 -1.89 -10.64 -25.95
C GLU A 38 -3.34 -10.82 -25.49
N ILE A 39 -3.56 -11.02 -24.18
CA ILE A 39 -4.92 -11.16 -23.61
C ILE A 39 -5.76 -9.90 -23.87
N ALA A 40 -5.19 -8.70 -23.74
CA ALA A 40 -5.91 -7.47 -24.00
C ALA A 40 -6.36 -7.35 -25.47
N LEU A 41 -5.52 -7.78 -26.41
CA LEU A 41 -5.80 -7.69 -27.84
C LEU A 41 -6.71 -8.82 -28.34
N GLU A 42 -6.47 -10.06 -27.92
CA GLU A 42 -7.01 -11.27 -28.56
C GLU A 42 -7.80 -12.17 -27.60
N GLY A 43 -7.90 -11.83 -26.32
CA GLY A 43 -8.57 -12.65 -25.31
C GLY A 43 -10.03 -12.96 -25.63
N GLU A 44 -10.46 -14.19 -25.31
CA GLU A 44 -11.78 -14.73 -25.67
C GLU A 44 -12.96 -14.07 -24.96
N SER A 45 -12.73 -13.35 -23.84
CA SER A 45 -13.78 -12.67 -23.09
C SER A 45 -13.46 -11.21 -22.85
N GLU A 46 -14.48 -10.36 -22.95
CA GLU A 46 -14.37 -8.92 -22.64
C GLU A 46 -13.84 -8.70 -21.22
N ALA A 47 -14.28 -9.52 -20.25
CA ALA A 47 -13.79 -9.46 -18.89
C ALA A 47 -12.27 -9.70 -18.79
N ALA A 48 -11.73 -10.70 -19.50
CA ALA A 48 -10.29 -10.95 -19.52
C ALA A 48 -9.53 -9.79 -20.19
N ARG A 49 -10.06 -9.26 -21.29
CA ARG A 49 -9.45 -8.12 -22.01
C ARG A 49 -9.40 -6.86 -21.13
N VAL A 50 -10.52 -6.53 -20.47
CA VAL A 50 -10.61 -5.38 -19.54
C VAL A 50 -9.68 -5.56 -18.35
N ALA A 51 -9.63 -6.75 -17.76
CA ALA A 51 -8.73 -7.04 -16.64
C ALA A 51 -7.25 -6.91 -17.02
N ALA A 52 -6.86 -7.38 -18.21
CA ALA A 52 -5.51 -7.25 -18.72
C ALA A 52 -5.15 -5.79 -19.03
N ALA A 53 -6.04 -5.05 -19.71
CA ALA A 53 -5.86 -3.63 -20.00
C ALA A 53 -5.69 -2.79 -18.71
N ASN A 54 -6.56 -2.98 -17.72
CA ASN A 54 -6.44 -2.30 -16.43
C ASN A 54 -5.13 -2.65 -15.72
N SER A 55 -4.69 -3.91 -15.78
CA SER A 55 -3.44 -4.35 -15.17
C SER A 55 -2.20 -3.69 -15.79
N ILE A 56 -2.24 -3.37 -17.09
CA ILE A 56 -1.18 -2.65 -17.80
C ILE A 56 -1.23 -1.17 -17.40
N LEU A 57 -2.40 -0.53 -17.47
CA LEU A 57 -2.57 0.89 -17.16
C LEU A 57 -2.22 1.22 -15.70
N ASP A 58 -2.66 0.39 -14.75
CA ASP A 58 -2.35 0.55 -13.32
C ASP A 58 -0.85 0.53 -13.03
N ARG A 59 -0.04 -0.14 -13.87
CA ARG A 59 1.43 -0.16 -13.74
C ARG A 59 2.09 1.05 -14.40
N GLY A 60 1.57 1.51 -15.54
CA GLY A 60 2.12 2.65 -16.26
C GLY A 60 1.78 4.00 -15.64
N TYR A 61 0.55 4.13 -15.12
CA TYR A 61 -0.01 5.39 -14.62
C TYR A 61 -0.32 5.37 -13.12
N GLY A 62 -0.23 4.19 -12.48
CA GLY A 62 -0.68 4.01 -11.11
C GLY A 62 -2.19 3.76 -11.03
N LYS A 63 -2.63 3.30 -9.86
CA LYS A 63 -4.07 3.21 -9.53
C LYS A 63 -4.62 4.59 -9.17
N ALA A 64 -5.92 4.78 -9.37
CA ALA A 64 -6.62 5.96 -8.90
C ALA A 64 -6.37 6.19 -7.40
N THR A 65 -6.00 7.43 -7.04
CA THR A 65 -5.79 7.84 -5.65
C THR A 65 -7.02 7.47 -4.83
N GLN A 66 -6.83 6.63 -3.82
CA GLN A 66 -7.88 6.34 -2.85
C GLN A 66 -7.92 7.51 -1.85
N PRO A 67 -9.08 8.16 -1.64
CA PRO A 67 -9.21 9.11 -0.54
C PRO A 67 -8.93 8.37 0.78
N VAL A 68 -8.12 8.99 1.64
CA VAL A 68 -7.77 8.44 2.96
C VAL A 68 -8.64 9.15 3.99
N ASP A 69 -9.73 8.54 4.43
CA ASP A 69 -10.54 9.10 5.50
C ASP A 69 -9.72 9.12 6.80
N GLY A 70 -9.41 10.33 7.28
CA GLY A 70 -8.51 10.54 8.42
C GLY A 70 -8.97 9.87 9.72
N ASP A 71 -10.28 9.65 9.88
CA ASP A 71 -10.88 9.13 11.12
C ASP A 71 -11.93 8.02 10.89
N GLY A 72 -11.99 7.43 9.69
CA GLY A 72 -12.87 6.27 9.40
C GLY A 72 -14.36 6.58 9.26
N ASP A 73 -14.76 7.85 9.20
CA ASP A 73 -16.17 8.29 9.03
C ASP A 73 -16.44 9.02 7.70
N GLY A 74 -15.57 8.86 6.68
CA GLY A 74 -15.86 9.41 5.33
C GLY A 74 -15.81 10.95 5.24
N GLY A 75 -15.15 11.63 6.17
CA GLY A 75 -15.09 13.09 6.22
C GLY A 75 -13.93 13.68 5.41
N GLU A 76 -14.13 14.88 4.85
CA GLU A 76 -13.11 15.65 4.14
C GLU A 76 -11.81 15.74 4.94
N ILE A 77 -10.69 15.33 4.33
CA ILE A 77 -9.37 15.47 4.95
C ILE A 77 -9.04 16.97 5.02
N PRO A 78 -8.87 17.57 6.21
CA PRO A 78 -8.44 18.95 6.30
C PRO A 78 -7.01 19.04 5.73
N VAL A 79 -6.88 19.74 4.60
CA VAL A 79 -5.59 20.05 3.98
C VAL A 79 -4.92 21.17 4.78
N GLY A 80 -4.48 20.86 6.00
CA GLY A 80 -3.88 21.83 6.92
C GLY A 80 -3.06 21.16 8.01
N LEU A 81 -1.83 21.62 8.20
CA LEU A 81 -0.97 21.18 9.31
C LEU A 81 -1.20 22.09 10.52
N THR A 82 -1.83 21.58 11.57
CA THR A 82 -1.96 22.29 12.85
C THR A 82 -0.78 21.94 13.76
N VAL A 83 0.13 22.89 13.98
CA VAL A 83 1.24 22.76 14.94
C VAL A 83 0.86 23.44 16.26
N GLN A 84 0.69 22.67 17.34
CA GLN A 84 0.57 23.21 18.70
C GLN A 84 1.93 23.17 19.40
N PHE A 85 2.43 24.33 19.79
CA PHE A 85 3.60 24.45 20.66
C PHE A 85 3.16 24.39 22.13
N ILE A 86 3.45 23.28 22.79
CA ILE A 86 3.26 23.15 24.25
C ILE A 86 4.50 23.71 24.93
N ARG A 87 4.33 24.77 25.73
CA ARG A 87 5.42 25.23 26.61
C ARG A 87 5.59 24.20 27.73
N PRO A 88 6.82 23.74 28.01
CA PRO A 88 7.04 22.86 29.15
C PRO A 88 6.67 23.60 30.44
N THR A 89 6.01 22.89 31.35
CA THR A 89 5.73 23.38 32.71
C THR A 89 7.07 23.71 33.38
N PRO A 90 7.24 24.92 33.96
CA PRO A 90 8.48 25.24 34.67
C PRO A 90 8.65 24.26 35.83
N LEU A 91 9.87 23.73 35.98
CA LEU A 91 10.20 22.88 37.13
C LEU A 91 9.96 23.68 38.42
N PRO A 92 9.43 23.04 39.48
CA PRO A 92 9.33 23.69 40.78
C PRO A 92 10.74 24.04 41.27
N ASP A 93 10.92 25.30 41.67
CA ASP A 93 12.13 25.75 42.33
C ASP A 93 12.31 24.93 43.62
N GLY A 94 13.46 24.27 43.73
CA GLY A 94 13.79 23.45 44.88
C GLY A 94 14.31 24.33 46.03
N ASP A 95 13.57 24.35 47.13
CA ASP A 95 14.07 24.65 48.48
C ASP A 95 14.11 23.36 49.31
#